data_AF-A0A2G6L1F7-F1
#
_entry.id   AF-A0A2G6L1F7-F1
#
_cell.length_a   1.000
_cell.length_b   1.000
_cell.length_c   1.000
_cell.angle_alpha   90.00
_cell.angle_beta   90.00
_cell.angle_gamma   90.00
#
_symmetry.space_group_name_H-M   'P 1'
#
loop_
_entity.id
_entity.type
_entity.pdbx_description
1 polymer ?
#
loop_
_entity_poly.entity_id
_entity_poly.type
_entity_poly.pdbx_seq_one_letter_code
_entity_poly.pdbx_strand_id
1 'polypeptide(L)' 'MKAVTSTLKQIAVDGVYFLAAITLTIAGFWGMIEIEASLFSMVVFGLLMVPSVFSTTVFLSRDINDTFIA' A
#
# COMPACT_ATOMS: atom_id res chain seq x y z
N MET A 1 -7.22 -4.91 -27.48
CA MET A 1 -5.77 -4.68 -27.23
C MET A 1 -5.46 -3.41 -26.43
N LYS A 2 -6.07 -2.24 -26.72
CA LYS A 2 -5.87 -0.99 -25.94
C LYS A 2 -6.40 -1.04 -24.49
N ALA A 3 -7.49 -1.77 -24.24
CA ALA A 3 -8.07 -1.91 -22.90
C ALA A 3 -7.15 -2.70 -21.96
N VAL A 4 -6.71 -3.89 -22.38
CA VAL A 4 -5.80 -4.76 -21.60
C VAL A 4 -4.47 -4.07 -21.27
N THR A 5 -3.90 -3.30 -22.21
CA THR A 5 -2.67 -2.53 -21.96
C THR A 5 -2.87 -1.37 -20.99
N SER A 6 -4.06 -0.76 -20.97
CA SER A 6 -4.45 0.25 -19.99
C SER A 6 -4.56 -0.36 -18.58
N THR A 7 -5.24 -1.51 -18.44
CA THR A 7 -5.44 -2.17 -17.16
C THR A 7 -4.14 -2.69 -16.56
N LEU A 8 -3.26 -3.27 -17.38
CA LEU A 8 -1.92 -3.70 -16.93
C LEU A 8 -1.04 -2.54 -16.44
N LYS A 9 -1.13 -1.38 -17.10
CA LYS A 9 -0.44 -0.16 -16.64
C LYS A 9 -0.99 0.32 -15.30
N GLN A 10 -2.30 0.22 -15.11
CA GLN A 10 -2.96 0.61 -13.87
C GLN A 10 -2.58 -0.31 -12.70
N ILE A 11 -2.58 -1.63 -12.92
CA ILE A 11 -2.06 -2.61 -11.94
C ILE A 11 -0.61 -2.29 -11.55
N ALA A 12 0.25 -1.97 -12.52
CA ALA A 12 1.64 -1.64 -12.23
C ALA A 12 1.75 -0.39 -11.35
N VAL A 13 0.95 0.64 -11.62
CA VAL A 13 0.91 1.88 -10.82
C VAL A 13 0.38 1.61 -9.41
N ASP A 14 -0.74 0.92 -9.28
CA ASP A 14 -1.35 0.58 -7.99
C ASP A 14 -0.45 -0.36 -7.17
N GLY A 15 0.26 -1.27 -7.84
CA GLY A 15 1.26 -2.13 -7.24
C GLY A 15 2.43 -1.35 -6.64
N VAL A 16 2.92 -0.32 -7.35
CA VAL A 16 3.96 0.58 -6.83
C VAL A 16 3.46 1.35 -5.62
N TYR A 17 2.22 1.86 -5.64
CA TYR A 17 1.65 2.55 -4.49
C TYR A 17 1.48 1.64 -3.27
N PHE A 18 1.05 0.40 -3.50
CA PHE A 18 0.94 -0.60 -2.44
C PHE A 18 2.30 -0.94 -1.82
N LEU A 19 3.32 -1.18 -2.66
CA LEU A 19 4.68 -1.41 -2.17
C LEU A 19 5.21 -0.21 -1.40
N ALA A 20 5.02 1.01 -1.89
CA ALA A 20 5.42 2.22 -1.19
C ALA A 20 4.74 2.34 0.18
N ALA A 21 3.43 2.06 0.27
CA ALA A 21 2.69 2.09 1.52
C ALA A 21 3.24 1.08 2.54
N ILE A 22 3.54 -0.15 2.11
CA ILE A 22 4.16 -1.18 2.96
C ILE A 22 5.56 -0.74 3.41
N THR A 23 6.40 -0.27 2.48
CA THR A 23 7.77 0.14 2.79
C THR A 23 7.77 1.30 3.78
N LEU A 24 6.92 2.32 3.59
CA LEU A 24 6.79 3.44 4.53
C LEU A 24 6.31 2.97 5.91
N THR A 25 5.38 2.01 5.96
CA THR A 25 4.89 1.45 7.22
C THR A 25 6.01 0.73 7.96
N ILE A 26 6.74 -0.16 7.29
CA ILE A 26 7.84 -0.93 7.89
C ILE A 26 8.98 -0.01 8.30
N ALA A 27 9.43 0.89 7.41
CA ALA A 27 10.50 1.84 7.70
C ALA A 27 10.13 2.81 8.83
N GLY A 28 8.87 3.25 8.89
CA GLY A 28 8.38 4.08 9.99
C GLY A 28 8.40 3.36 11.33
N PHE A 29 7.94 2.10 11.40
CA PHE A 29 8.07 1.29 12.61
C PHE A 29 9.53 1.05 12.99
N TRP A 30 10.37 0.74 12.01
CA TRP A 30 11.80 0.54 12.24
C TRP A 30 12.46 1.79 12.84
N GLY A 31 12.26 2.96 12.22
CA GLY A 31 12.81 4.22 12.72
C GLY A 31 12.28 4.60 14.10
N MET A 32 11.01 4.32 14.39
CA MET A 32 10.45 4.53 15.73
C MET A 32 11.09 3.63 16.79
N ILE A 33 11.45 2.39 16.45
CA ILE A 33 12.18 1.49 17.35
C ILE A 33 13.59 2.02 17.62
N GLU A 34 14.30 2.49 16.59
CA GLU A 34 15.66 3.02 16.72
C GLU A 34 15.76 4.26 17.63
N ILE A 35 14.73 5.11 17.63
CA ILE A 35 14.68 6.30 18.51
C ILE A 35 13.99 6.04 19.86
N GLU A 36 13.71 4.78 20.18
CA GLU A 36 12.99 4.37 21.41
C GLU A 36 11.67 5.13 21.60
N ALA A 37 10.92 5.33 20.50
CA ALA A 37 9.66 6.05 20.54
C ALA A 37 8.66 5.38 21.48
N SER A 38 7.79 6.19 22.10
CA SER A 38 6.78 5.68 23.02
C SER A 38 5.83 4.70 22.32
N LEU A 39 5.36 3.70 23.07
CA LEU A 39 4.40 2.71 22.57
C LEU A 39 3.10 3.37 22.08
N PHE A 40 2.71 4.49 22.69
CA PHE A 40 1.60 5.33 22.22
C PHE A 40 1.85 5.89 20.83
N SER A 41 3.03 6.44 20.57
CA SER A 41 3.42 6.97 19.25
C SER A 41 3.40 5.87 18.18
N MET A 42 3.88 4.67 18.50
CA MET A 42 3.87 3.54 17.57
C MET A 42 2.45 3.09 17.22
N VAL A 43 1.53 3.07 18.19
CA VAL A 43 0.12 2.75 17.96
C VAL A 43 -0.54 3.82 17.09
N VAL A 44 -0.33 5.10 17.39
CA VAL A 44 -0.88 6.20 16.58
C VAL A 44 -0.37 6.14 15.14
N PHE A 45 0.93 5.93 14.95
CA PHE A 45 1.51 5.74 13.62
C PHE A 45 0.86 4.58 12.88
N GLY A 46 0.73 3.42 13.52
CA GLY A 46 0.07 2.25 12.95
C GLY A 46 -1.36 2.55 12.51
N LEU A 47 -2.15 3.19 13.37
CA LEU A 47 -3.53 3.59 13.05
C LEU A 47 -3.61 4.54 11.85
N LEU A 48 -2.62 5.42 11.68
CA LEU A 48 -2.54 6.34 10.53
C LEU A 48 -2.10 5.63 9.23
N MET A 49 -1.29 4.58 9.32
CA MET A 49 -0.85 3.81 8.15
C MET A 49 -1.89 2.81 7.64
N VAL A 50 -2.76 2.30 8.52
CA VAL A 50 -3.80 1.32 8.16
C VAL A 50 -4.67 1.77 6.97
N PRO A 51 -5.23 3.01 6.94
CA PRO A 51 -6.00 3.48 5.78
C PRO A 51 -5.22 3.47 4.48
N SER A 52 -3.93 3.84 4.51
CA SER A 52 -3.07 3.89 3.33
C SER A 52 -2.80 2.48 2.77
N VAL A 53 -2.47 1.52 3.63
CA VAL A 53 -2.22 0.13 3.23
C VAL A 53 -3.52 -0.52 2.74
N PHE A 54 -4.63 -0.30 3.46
CA PHE A 54 -5.92 -0.85 3.08
C PHE A 54 -6.41 -0.30 1.74
N SER A 55 -6.36 1.01 1.54
CA SER A 55 -6.78 1.65 0.28
C SER A 55 -5.99 1.14 -0.92
N THR A 56 -4.66 1.07 -0.81
CA THR A 56 -3.81 0.61 -1.91
C THR A 56 -3.99 -0.88 -2.20
N THR A 57 -4.24 -1.69 -1.17
CA THR A 57 -4.62 -3.12 -1.33
C THR A 57 -5.92 -3.26 -2.10
N VAL A 58 -6.94 -2.47 -1.77
CA VAL A 58 -8.27 -2.53 -2.41
C VAL A 58 -8.19 -2.15 -3.89
N PHE A 59 -7.51 -1.06 -4.24
CA PHE A 59 -7.36 -0.63 -5.63
C PHE A 59 -6.58 -1.67 -6.45
N LEU A 60 -5.44 -2.14 -5.93
CA LEU A 60 -4.66 -3.18 -6.59
C LEU A 60 -5.47 -4.47 -6.79
N SER A 61 -6.22 -4.91 -5.78
CA SER A 61 -7.03 -6.13 -5.85
C SER A 61 -8.17 -6.00 -6.87
N ARG A 62 -8.83 -4.84 -6.91
CA ARG A 62 -9.88 -4.57 -7.90
C ARG A 62 -9.31 -4.61 -9.31
N ASP A 63 -8.21 -3.91 -9.55
CA ASP A 63 -7.62 -3.79 -10.88
C ASP A 63 -7.04 -5.12 -11.39
N ILE A 64 -6.52 -5.97 -10.49
CA ILE A 64 -6.16 -7.37 -10.79
C ILE A 64 -7.40 -8.18 -11.18
N ASN A 65 -8.47 -8.08 -10.39
CA ASN A 65 -9.71 -8.83 -10.63
C ASN A 65 -10.34 -8.44 -11.98
N ASP A 66 -10.36 -7.16 -12.30
CA ASP A 66 -10.88 -6.64 -13.57
C ASP A 66 -10.04 -7.10 -14.76
N THR A 67 -8.75 -7.40 -14.57
CA THR A 67 -7.87 -7.94 -15.63
C THR A 67 -8.06 -9.45 -15.85
N PHE A 68 -8.42 -10.20 -14.80
CA PHE A 68 -8.63 -11.65 -14.90
C PHE A 68 -10.04 -12.05 -15.32
N ILE A 69 -11.05 -11.20 -15.09
CA ILE A 69 -12.46 -11.45 -15.43
C ILE A 69 -12.86 -10.87 -16.80
N ALA A 70 -12.03 -10.01 -17.40
CA ALA A 70 -12.23 -9.43 -18.75
C ALA A 70 -11.63 -10.29 -19.88
#